data_AF-A0A820TBR7-F1
#
_entry.id   AF-A0A820TBR7-F1
#
_cell.length_a   1.000
_cell.length_b   1.000
_cell.length_c   1.000
_cell.angle_alpha   90.00
_cell.angle_beta   90.00
_cell.angle_gamma   90.00
#
_symmetry.space_group_name_H-M   'P 1'
#
loop_
_entity.id
_entity.type
_entity.pdbx_description
1 polymer ?
#
loop_
_entity_poly.entity_id
_entity_poly.type
_entity_poly.pdbx_seq_one_letter_code
_entity_poly.pdbx_strand_id
1 'polypeptide(L)'
;NNQEFLNLSYDELKQFLASDDINVESEEIVYEAFLRWLDYDFNRRNEYLAELFSLIRLPLIKRKYLTDLIDGNERFENNSVCQMFIIEAMRYHLAPEKRSTMKSIRTQ
;
A
#
# COMPACT_ATOMS: atom_id res chain seq x y z
N ASN A 1 -21.72 3.31 -1.91
CA ASN A 1 -21.26 4.65 -1.48
C ASN A 1 -19.80 4.55 -1.04
N ASN A 2 -18.88 5.32 -1.63
CA ASN A 2 -17.43 5.25 -1.34
C ASN A 2 -16.95 6.30 -0.31
N GLN A 3 -17.85 7.18 0.17
CA GLN A 3 -17.52 8.27 1.09
C GLN A 3 -17.37 7.82 2.55
N GLU A 4 -17.99 6.71 2.96
CA GLU A 4 -17.84 6.19 4.32
C GLU A 4 -16.39 5.76 4.59
N PHE A 5 -15.68 5.27 3.56
CA PHE A 5 -14.27 4.92 3.64
C PHE A 5 -13.36 6.11 3.93
N LEU A 6 -13.67 7.29 3.36
CA LEU A 6 -12.90 8.52 3.56
C LEU A 6 -13.00 9.07 4.99
N ASN A 7 -14.12 8.75 5.66
CA ASN A 7 -14.42 9.12 7.04
C ASN A 7 -13.90 8.10 8.06
N LEU A 8 -13.32 6.96 7.63
CA LEU A 8 -12.73 6.00 8.55
C LEU A 8 -11.59 6.66 9.33
N SER A 9 -11.50 6.32 10.61
CA SER A 9 -10.36 6.73 11.43
C SER A 9 -9.12 5.95 11.02
N TYR A 10 -7.94 6.47 11.38
CA TYR A 10 -6.66 5.77 11.15
C TYR A 10 -6.71 4.31 11.64
N ASP A 11 -7.29 4.07 12.82
CA ASP A 11 -7.36 2.72 13.41
C ASP A 11 -8.25 1.77 12.61
N GLU A 12 -9.39 2.27 12.12
CA GLU A 12 -10.29 1.48 11.28
C GLU A 12 -9.67 1.19 9.92
N LEU A 13 -8.99 2.17 9.31
CA LEU A 13 -8.25 1.96 8.08
C LEU A 13 -7.10 0.97 8.31
N LYS A 14 -6.40 1.07 9.43
CA LYS A 14 -5.32 0.15 9.80
C LYS A 14 -5.84 -1.27 9.95
N GLN A 15 -6.92 -1.48 10.68
CA GLN A 15 -7.57 -2.79 10.80
C GLN A 15 -8.05 -3.29 9.45
N PHE A 16 -8.58 -2.41 8.61
CA PHE A 16 -8.96 -2.75 7.25
C PHE A 16 -7.72 -3.27 6.49
N LEU A 17 -6.68 -2.46 6.33
CA LEU A 17 -5.45 -2.83 5.61
C LEU A 17 -4.73 -4.06 6.21
N ALA A 18 -4.81 -4.26 7.52
CA ALA A 18 -4.22 -5.41 8.19
C ALA A 18 -5.06 -6.69 8.08
N SER A 19 -6.36 -6.55 7.78
CA SER A 19 -7.27 -7.69 7.66
C SER A 19 -7.13 -8.32 6.28
N ASP A 20 -6.73 -9.59 6.25
CA ASP A 20 -6.73 -10.42 5.04
C ASP A 20 -8.15 -10.75 4.56
N ASP A 21 -9.16 -10.54 5.42
CA ASP A 21 -10.57 -10.90 5.23
C ASP A 21 -11.38 -9.82 4.48
N ILE A 22 -10.72 -8.78 3.95
CA ILE A 22 -11.44 -7.81 3.12
C ILE A 22 -11.88 -8.52 1.83
N ASN A 23 -13.18 -8.50 1.56
CA ASN A 23 -13.78 -8.98 0.30
C ASN A 23 -13.49 -8.02 -0.88
N VAL A 24 -12.22 -7.71 -1.11
CA VAL A 24 -11.72 -6.92 -2.25
C VAL A 24 -11.09 -7.86 -3.25
N GLU A 25 -11.49 -7.72 -4.51
CA GLU A 25 -11.00 -8.59 -5.60
C GLU A 25 -9.52 -8.38 -5.92
N SER A 26 -8.93 -7.25 -5.51
CA SER A 26 -7.51 -6.93 -5.77
C SER A 26 -6.96 -5.89 -4.80
N GLU A 27 -5.68 -6.05 -4.45
CA GLU A 27 -4.89 -5.07 -3.68
C GLU A 27 -4.79 -3.70 -4.38
N GLU A 28 -4.99 -3.66 -5.69
CA GLU A 28 -5.16 -2.41 -6.46
C GLU A 28 -6.30 -1.55 -5.88
N ILE A 29 -7.43 -2.17 -5.50
CA ILE A 29 -8.59 -1.49 -4.91
C ILE A 29 -8.27 -0.99 -3.51
N VAL A 30 -7.60 -1.81 -2.70
CA VAL A 30 -7.15 -1.45 -1.34
C VAL A 30 -6.23 -0.24 -1.39
N TYR A 31 -5.29 -0.25 -2.34
CA TYR A 31 -4.37 0.83 -2.57
C TYR A 31 -5.07 2.11 -3.05
N GLU A 32 -5.99 2.03 -4.00
CA GLU A 32 -6.79 3.19 -4.42
C GLU A 32 -7.62 3.77 -3.27
N ALA A 33 -8.20 2.90 -2.44
CA ALA A 33 -8.98 3.32 -1.27
C ALA A 33 -8.08 4.05 -0.26
N PHE A 34 -6.90 3.50 0.04
CA PHE A 34 -5.89 4.16 0.87
C PHE A 34 -5.47 5.52 0.29
N LEU A 35 -5.19 5.60 -1.00
CA LEU A 35 -4.83 6.86 -1.66
C LEU A 35 -5.93 7.91 -1.52
N ARG A 36 -7.19 7.52 -1.72
CA ARG A 36 -8.33 8.43 -1.54
C ARG A 36 -8.46 8.90 -0.09
N TRP A 37 -8.26 8.01 0.88
CA TRP A 37 -8.26 8.35 2.30
C TRP A 37 -7.11 9.28 2.67
N LEU A 38 -5.94 9.09 2.06
CA LEU A 38 -4.79 9.96 2.24
C LEU A 38 -5.03 11.35 1.63
N ASP A 39 -5.54 11.40 0.40
CA ASP A 39 -5.80 12.64 -0.35
C ASP A 39 -6.78 13.56 0.38
N TYR A 40 -7.75 12.96 1.09
CA TYR A 40 -8.72 13.69 1.91
C TYR A 40 -8.07 14.57 3.00
N ASP A 41 -6.93 14.18 3.56
CA ASP A 41 -6.33 14.85 4.74
C ASP A 41 -4.79 14.71 4.73
N PHE A 42 -4.16 14.93 3.57
CA PHE A 42 -2.75 14.62 3.33
C PHE A 42 -1.81 15.22 4.38
N ASN A 43 -2.03 16.46 4.80
CA ASN A 43 -1.16 17.15 5.77
C ASN A 43 -1.14 16.46 7.15
N ARG A 44 -2.27 15.96 7.63
CA ARG A 44 -2.37 15.27 8.94
C ARG A 44 -2.11 13.78 8.83
N ARG A 45 -2.45 13.17 7.69
CA ARG A 45 -2.35 11.72 7.47
C ARG A 45 -1.00 11.29 6.93
N ASN A 46 -0.18 12.20 6.41
CA ASN A 46 1.17 11.90 5.92
C ASN A 46 2.11 11.37 7.03
N GLU A 47 1.86 11.65 8.31
CA GLU A 47 2.62 11.02 9.40
C GLU A 47 2.32 9.51 9.53
N TYR A 48 1.05 9.12 9.31
CA TYR A 48 0.59 7.73 9.38
C TYR A 48 0.73 6.98 8.05
N LEU A 49 0.95 7.71 6.96
CA LEU A 49 1.12 7.18 5.61
C LEU A 49 2.16 6.06 5.60
N ALA A 50 3.37 6.30 6.10
CA ALA A 50 4.44 5.30 6.04
C ALA A 50 4.05 3.98 6.74
N GLU A 51 3.33 4.07 7.85
CA GLU A 51 2.91 2.89 8.61
C GLU A 51 1.77 2.14 7.91
N LEU A 52 0.74 2.85 7.44
CA LEU A 52 -0.37 2.26 6.68
C LEU A 52 0.09 1.69 5.34
N PHE A 53 1.01 2.37 4.67
CA PHE A 53 1.62 1.93 3.41
C PHE A 53 2.39 0.62 3.57
N SER A 54 2.97 0.37 4.75
CA SER A 54 3.62 -0.90 5.08
C SER A 54 2.64 -2.06 5.28
N LEU A 55 1.37 -1.78 5.56
CA LEU A 55 0.34 -2.81 5.71
C LEU A 55 -0.19 -3.27 4.35
N ILE A 56 -0.18 -2.37 3.37
CA ILE A 56 -0.59 -2.66 2.00
C ILE A 56 0.43 -3.60 1.37
N ARG A 57 -0.06 -4.68 0.76
CA ARG A 57 0.79 -5.64 0.07
C ARG A 57 1.12 -5.15 -1.33
N LEU A 58 1.95 -4.12 -1.41
CA LEU A 58 2.54 -3.62 -2.65
C LEU A 58 3.12 -4.72 -3.57
N PRO A 59 3.70 -5.84 -3.06
CA PRO A 59 4.17 -6.94 -3.92
C PRO A 59 3.06 -7.69 -4.68
N LEU A 60 1.79 -7.46 -4.35
CA LEU A 60 0.63 -7.98 -5.07
C LEU A 60 0.10 -7.00 -6.12
N ILE A 61 0.52 -5.74 -6.07
CA ILE A 61 0.15 -4.71 -7.07
C ILE A 61 0.98 -4.92 -8.34
N LYS A 62 0.39 -4.70 -9.51
CA LYS A 62 1.11 -4.87 -10.77
C LYS A 62 2.31 -3.91 -10.86
N ARG A 63 3.44 -4.39 -11.40
CA ARG A 63 4.63 -3.58 -11.68
C ARG A 63 4.33 -2.25 -12.37
N LYS A 64 3.37 -2.25 -13.30
CA LYS A 64 2.98 -1.05 -14.07
C LYS A 64 2.46 0.04 -13.15
N TYR A 65 1.62 -0.32 -12.18
CA TYR A 65 1.09 0.61 -11.19
C TYR A 65 2.22 1.11 -10.28
N LEU A 66 3.07 0.22 -9.76
CA LEU A 66 4.21 0.63 -8.93
C LEU A 66 5.12 1.63 -9.66
N THR A 67 5.36 1.45 -10.97
CA THR A 67 6.18 2.38 -11.76
C THR A 67 5.48 3.72 -11.94
N ASP A 68 4.20 3.72 -12.26
CA ASP A 68 3.39 4.94 -12.38
C ASP A 68 3.36 5.74 -11.06
N LEU A 69 3.41 5.05 -9.93
CA LEU A 69 3.49 5.69 -8.61
C LEU A 69 4.82 6.37 -8.33
N ILE A 70 5.94 5.79 -8.78
CA ILE A 70 7.26 6.44 -8.66
C ILE A 70 7.36 7.63 -9.63
N ASP A 71 6.86 7.47 -10.86
CA ASP A 71 7.00 8.46 -11.93
C ASP A 71 6.02 9.63 -11.78
N GLY A 72 4.82 9.37 -11.26
CA GLY A 72 3.69 10.30 -11.28
C GLY A 72 3.34 10.99 -9.96
N ASN A 73 3.96 10.64 -8.82
CA ASN A 73 3.58 11.20 -7.52
C ASN A 73 4.73 11.88 -6.78
N GLU A 74 4.85 13.20 -7.00
CA GLU A 74 5.60 14.17 -6.16
C GLU A 74 5.22 14.07 -4.67
N ARG A 75 4.05 13.49 -4.38
CA ARG A 75 3.50 13.20 -3.04
C ARG A 75 4.37 12.28 -2.20
N PHE A 76 5.03 11.29 -2.82
CA PHE A 76 5.93 10.37 -2.12
C PHE A 76 7.40 10.79 -2.21
N GLU A 77 7.71 11.80 -3.02
CA GLU A 77 9.07 12.29 -3.23
C GLU A 77 9.68 12.84 -1.93
N ASN A 78 8.83 13.41 -1.07
CA ASN A 78 9.20 13.90 0.25
C ASN A 78 9.24 12.79 1.33
N ASN A 79 8.86 11.55 1.01
CA ASN A 79 8.76 10.47 1.99
C ASN A 79 9.58 9.23 1.58
N SER A 80 10.83 9.20 2.05
CA SER A 80 11.79 8.14 1.72
C SER A 80 11.32 6.74 2.10
N VAL A 81 10.45 6.62 3.11
CA VAL A 81 9.92 5.34 3.57
C VAL A 81 8.97 4.74 2.53
N CYS A 82 8.08 5.54 1.94
CA CYS A 82 7.21 5.07 0.86
C CYS A 82 8.00 4.68 -0.39
N GLN A 83 9.03 5.45 -0.75
CA GLN A 83 9.92 5.07 -1.86
C GLN A 83 10.60 3.72 -1.59
N MET A 84 11.09 3.49 -0.37
CA MET A 84 11.69 2.22 0.02
C MET A 84 10.72 1.05 -0.16
N PHE A 85 9.46 1.21 0.26
CA PHE A 85 8.43 0.17 0.09
C PHE A 85 8.09 -0.11 -1.39
N ILE A 86 7.97 0.93 -2.22
CA ILE A 86 7.69 0.74 -3.66
C ILE A 86 8.86 0.02 -4.33
N ILE A 87 10.11 0.41 -4.00
CA ILE A 87 11.31 -0.24 -4.51
C ILE A 87 11.37 -1.71 -4.06
N GLU A 88 11.05 -2.00 -2.79
CA GLU A 88 11.01 -3.38 -2.29
C GLU A 88 9.99 -4.24 -3.05
N ALA A 89 8.78 -3.72 -3.26
CA ALA A 89 7.76 -4.38 -4.06
C ALA A 89 8.21 -4.58 -5.52
N MET A 90 8.80 -3.57 -6.15
CA MET A 90 9.37 -3.71 -7.49
C MET A 90 10.44 -4.79 -7.55
N ARG A 91 11.34 -4.87 -6.55
CA ARG A 91 12.37 -5.92 -6.47
C ARG A 91 11.74 -7.30 -6.33
N TYR A 92 10.64 -7.41 -5.59
CA TYR A 92 9.85 -8.64 -5.50
C TYR A 92 9.32 -9.08 -6.87
N HIS A 93 8.82 -8.14 -7.69
CA HIS A 93 8.41 -8.43 -9.07
C HIS A 93 9.59 -8.71 -10.02
N LEU A 94 10.75 -8.12 -9.79
CA LEU A 94 11.95 -8.28 -10.62
C LEU A 94 12.67 -9.61 -10.39
N ALA A 95 12.50 -10.23 -9.21
CA ALA A 95 13.13 -11.48 -8.83
C ALA A 95 12.11 -12.64 -8.75
N PRO A 96 11.65 -13.20 -9.89
CA PRO A 96 10.76 -14.36 -9.89
C PRO A 96 11.41 -15.62 -9.27
N GLU A 97 12.75 -15.63 -9.15
CA GLU A 97 13.56 -16.81 -8.79
C GLU A 97 13.65 -17.11 -7.28
N LYS A 98 13.15 -16.22 -6.41
CA LYS A 98 13.13 -16.43 -4.94
C LYS A 98 11.78 -16.92 -4.38
N ARG A 99 10.87 -17.38 -5.25
CA ARG A 99 9.58 -17.98 -4.87
C ARG A 99 9.70 -19.18 -3.91
N SER A 100 10.87 -19.82 -3.87
CA SER A 100 11.15 -20.98 -3.01
C SER A 100 11.72 -20.64 -1.63
N THR A 101 12.19 -19.41 -1.37
CA THR A 101 12.91 -19.08 -0.11
C THR A 101 12.19 -18.12 0.84
N MET A 102 11.10 -17.47 0.42
CA MET A 102 10.31 -16.58 1.30
C MET A 102 8.99 -17.20 1.79
N LYS A 103 8.75 -18.49 1.55
CA LYS A 103 7.72 -19.26 2.26
C LYS A 103 8.24 -19.68 3.64
N SER A 104 8.44 -18.73 4.54
CA SER A 104 8.44 -19.03 5.97
C SER A 104 8.52 -17.71 6.70
N ILE A 105 7.52 -17.46 7.55
CA ILE A 105 7.48 -16.57 8.73
C ILE A 105 6.34 -15.55 8.75
N ARG A 106 5.73 -15.18 7.61
CA ARG A 106 4.58 -14.23 7.64
C ARG A 106 3.23 -14.80 7.20
N THR A 107 3.13 -16.11 7.04
CA THR A 107 1.87 -16.80 6.77
C THR A 107 1.83 -18.09 7.59
N GLN A 108 1.45 -17.96 8.85
CA GLN A 108 0.57 -18.95 9.48
C GLN A 108 -0.69 -18.24 9.92
#